data_AF-A0A7S3UA20-F1
#
_entry.id   AF-A0A7S3UA20-F1
#
_cell.length_a   1.000
_cell.length_b   1.000
_cell.length_c   1.000
_cell.angle_alpha   90.00
_cell.angle_beta   90.00
_cell.angle_gamma   90.00
#
_symmetry.space_group_name_H-M   'P 1'
#
loop_
_entity.id
_entity.type
_entity.pdbx_description
1 polymer ?
#
loop_
_entity_poly.entity_id
_entity_poly.type
_entity_poly.pdbx_seq_one_letter_code
_entity_poly.pdbx_strand_id
1 'polypeptide(L)'
;VKVVFLVNNILVFASSAFLMLCAEWQELCIGRVLLGLSVGLSSSISPLYLAEITPPSLRSVIGNCHRLGIPIGIVASQLLTTPEVSPLATVQLWQYIFLLPICFS
;
A
#
# COMPACT_ATOMS: atom_id res chain seq x y z
N VAL A 1 2.08 -16.12 10.53
CA VAL A 1 2.18 -14.67 10.23
C VAL A 1 3.41 -14.30 9.39
N LYS A 2 4.64 -14.72 9.74
CA LYS A 2 5.88 -14.39 8.98
C LYS A 2 5.84 -14.77 7.49
N VAL A 3 5.39 -15.97 7.15
CA VAL A 3 5.28 -16.43 5.74
C VAL A 3 4.28 -15.57 4.96
N VAL A 4 3.22 -15.09 5.61
CA VAL A 4 2.20 -14.27 4.96
C VAL A 4 2.76 -12.89 4.62
N PHE A 5 3.59 -12.30 5.50
CA PHE A 5 4.32 -11.06 5.18
C PHE A 5 5.28 -11.23 4.00
N LEU A 6 5.97 -12.38 3.91
CA LEU A 6 6.89 -12.67 2.80
C LEU A 6 6.14 -12.78 1.46
N VAL A 7 5.04 -13.55 1.44
CA VAL A 7 4.19 -13.71 0.25
C VAL A 7 3.58 -12.38 -0.15
N ASN A 8 3.15 -11.58 0.81
CA ASN A 8 2.60 -10.25 0.59
C ASN A 8 3.64 -9.28 -0.01
N ASN A 9 4.88 -9.29 0.49
CA ASN A 9 5.95 -8.45 -0.03
C ASN A 9 6.27 -8.77 -1.52
N ILE A 10 6.35 -10.06 -1.86
CA ILE A 10 6.52 -10.52 -3.24
C ILE A 10 5.35 -10.06 -4.13
N LEU A 11 4.13 -10.16 -3.62
CA LEU A 11 2.91 -9.72 -4.30
C LEU A 11 2.89 -8.21 -4.55
N VAL A 12 3.29 -7.40 -3.56
CA VAL A 12 3.42 -5.93 -3.72
C VAL A 12 4.48 -5.62 -4.76
N PHE A 13 5.66 -6.25 -4.68
CA PHE A 13 6.74 -6.04 -5.63
C PHE A 13 6.31 -6.38 -7.06
N ALA A 14 5.70 -7.54 -7.27
CA ALA A 14 5.20 -7.97 -8.58
C ALA A 14 4.11 -7.03 -9.12
N SER A 15 3.16 -6.62 -8.29
CA SER A 15 2.05 -5.74 -8.70
C SER A 15 2.54 -4.33 -9.06
N SER A 16 3.45 -3.77 -8.27
CA SER A 16 4.05 -2.46 -8.52
C SER A 16 4.96 -2.46 -9.75
N ALA A 17 5.77 -3.50 -9.95
CA ALA A 17 6.59 -3.66 -11.14
C ALA A 17 5.73 -3.79 -12.41
N PHE A 18 4.61 -4.51 -12.32
CA PHE A 18 3.64 -4.64 -13.41
C PHE A 18 3.01 -3.28 -13.75
N LEU A 19 2.52 -2.54 -12.74
CA LEU A 19 1.91 -1.21 -12.92
C LEU A 19 2.87 -0.16 -13.51
N MET A 20 4.17 -0.28 -13.25
CA MET A 20 5.18 0.60 -13.85
C MET A 20 5.32 0.40 -15.36
N LEU A 21 5.15 -0.84 -15.84
CA LEU A 21 5.30 -1.20 -17.25
C LEU A 21 4.01 -1.07 -18.06
N CYS A 22 2.85 -0.93 -17.39
CA CYS A 22 1.56 -0.83 -18.05
C CYS A 22 1.46 0.42 -18.93
N ALA A 23 1.08 0.20 -20.20
CA ALA A 23 0.81 1.28 -21.16
C ALA A 23 -0.68 1.35 -21.53
N GLU A 24 -1.40 0.22 -21.46
CA GLU A 24 -2.81 0.15 -21.83
C GLU A 24 -3.78 0.13 -20.62
N TRP A 25 -5.03 0.51 -20.88
CA TRP A 25 -6.06 0.60 -19.82
C TRP A 25 -6.37 -0.76 -19.18
N GLN A 26 -6.31 -1.84 -19.96
CA GLN A 26 -6.62 -3.20 -19.50
C GLN A 26 -5.56 -3.70 -18.49
N GLU A 27 -4.29 -3.48 -18.82
CA GLU A 27 -3.16 -3.82 -17.96
C GLU A 27 -3.20 -3.00 -16.65
N LEU A 28 -3.56 -1.71 -16.74
CA LEU A 28 -3.75 -0.88 -15.56
C LEU A 28 -4.85 -1.41 -14.64
N CYS A 29 -5.97 -1.86 -15.18
CA CYS A 29 -7.04 -2.46 -14.37
C CYS A 29 -6.59 -3.73 -13.66
N ILE A 30 -5.89 -4.63 -14.36
CA ILE A 30 -5.37 -5.86 -13.77
C ILE A 30 -4.34 -5.54 -12.66
N GLY A 31 -3.41 -4.62 -12.93
CA GLY A 31 -2.42 -4.20 -11.96
C GLY A 31 -3.03 -3.59 -10.70
N ARG A 32 -4.10 -2.79 -10.84
CA ARG A 32 -4.83 -2.19 -9.70
C ARG A 32 -5.52 -3.25 -8.85
N VAL A 33 -6.09 -4.29 -9.46
CA VAL A 33 -6.70 -5.40 -8.72
C VAL A 33 -5.64 -6.16 -7.92
N LEU A 34 -4.50 -6.50 -8.54
CA LEU A 34 -3.40 -7.21 -7.87
C LEU A 34 -2.80 -6.39 -6.71
N LEU A 35 -2.56 -5.09 -6.95
CA LEU A 35 -2.08 -4.19 -5.91
C LEU A 35 -3.11 -4.05 -4.77
N GLY A 36 -4.39 -3.94 -5.11
CA GLY A 36 -5.49 -3.87 -4.13
C GLY A 36 -5.58 -5.11 -3.25
N LEU A 37 -5.42 -6.31 -3.83
CA LEU A 37 -5.38 -7.57 -3.08
C LEU A 37 -4.20 -7.59 -2.09
N SER A 38 -3.02 -7.17 -2.55
CA SER A 38 -1.80 -7.11 -1.74
C SER A 38 -1.97 -6.15 -0.54
N VAL A 39 -2.49 -4.94 -0.80
CA VAL A 39 -2.76 -3.96 0.26
C VAL A 39 -3.86 -4.45 1.23
N GLY A 40 -4.91 -5.11 0.73
CA GLY A 40 -5.97 -5.68 1.56
C GLY A 40 -5.46 -6.75 2.53
N LEU A 41 -4.63 -7.66 2.03
CA LEU A 41 -3.95 -8.66 2.87
C LEU A 41 -3.09 -7.98 3.92
N SER A 42 -2.22 -7.05 3.51
CA SER A 42 -1.35 -6.27 4.42
C SER A 42 -2.12 -5.57 5.54
N SER A 43 -3.24 -4.92 5.20
CA SER A 43 -4.05 -4.13 6.15
C SER A 43 -4.78 -5.02 7.15
N SER A 44 -5.20 -6.22 6.77
CA SER A 44 -5.84 -7.17 7.69
C SER A 44 -4.86 -7.86 8.64
N ILE A 45 -3.64 -8.16 8.16
CA ILE A 45 -2.63 -8.92 8.92
C ILE A 45 -1.92 -8.03 9.94
N SER A 46 -1.67 -6.76 9.60
CA SER A 46 -0.95 -5.82 10.48
C SER A 46 -1.57 -5.67 11.88
N PRO A 47 -2.88 -5.34 12.04
CA PRO A 47 -3.47 -5.21 13.36
C PRO A 47 -3.61 -6.56 14.08
N LEU A 48 -3.77 -7.67 13.34
CA LEU A 48 -3.83 -9.01 13.91
C LEU A 48 -2.49 -9.41 14.55
N TYR A 49 -1.40 -9.24 13.80
CA TYR A 49 -0.04 -9.50 14.30
C TYR A 49 0.29 -8.62 15.50
N LEU A 50 -0.07 -7.34 15.43
CA LEU A 50 0.18 -6.40 16.51
C LEU A 50 -0.65 -6.78 17.75
N ALA A 51 -1.88 -7.26 17.60
CA ALA A 51 -2.71 -7.76 18.69
C ALA A 51 -2.16 -9.04 19.35
N GLU A 52 -1.47 -9.91 18.61
CA GLU A 52 -0.80 -11.11 19.15
C GLU A 52 0.37 -10.76 20.08
N ILE A 53 1.12 -9.69 19.77
CA ILE A 53 2.33 -9.28 20.51
C ILE A 53 2.00 -8.36 21.68
N THR A 54 0.82 -7.74 21.67
CA THR A 54 0.48 -6.66 22.60
C THR A 54 -0.18 -7.15 23.89
N PRO A 55 0.23 -6.62 25.06
CA PRO A 55 -0.41 -6.92 26.34
C PRO A 55 -1.90 -6.52 26.34
N PRO A 56 -2.77 -7.23 27.08
CA PRO A 56 -4.22 -7.09 26.99
C PRO A 56 -4.75 -5.68 27.27
N SER A 57 -4.03 -4.86 28.05
CA SER A 57 -4.40 -3.48 28.37
C SER A 57 -4.23 -2.48 27.22
N LEU A 58 -3.34 -2.76 26.25
CA LEU A 58 -2.98 -1.83 25.16
C LEU A 58 -3.61 -2.16 23.81
N ARG A 59 -4.34 -3.29 23.70
CA ARG A 59 -4.95 -3.74 22.44
C ARG A 59 -5.91 -2.71 21.82
N SER A 60 -6.66 -2.00 22.65
CA SER A 60 -7.58 -0.93 22.23
C SER A 60 -6.84 0.26 21.59
N VAL A 61 -5.73 0.68 22.21
CA VAL A 61 -4.91 1.82 21.74
C VAL A 61 -4.31 1.50 20.38
N ILE A 62 -3.77 0.29 20.22
CA ILE A 62 -3.15 -0.14 18.96
C ILE A 62 -4.16 -0.26 17.82
N GLY A 63 -5.35 -0.80 18.09
CA GLY A 63 -6.43 -0.84 17.10
C GLY A 63 -6.85 0.56 16.64
N ASN A 64 -6.90 1.52 17.56
CA ASN A 64 -7.17 2.92 17.25
C ASN A 64 -6.04 3.56 16.42
N CYS A 65 -4.78 3.32 16.76
CA CYS A 65 -3.63 3.82 15.99
C CYS A 65 -3.64 3.29 14.55
N HIS A 66 -3.92 2.00 14.35
CA HIS A 66 -4.04 1.43 13.00
C HIS A 66 -5.17 2.10 12.19
N ARG A 67 -6.34 2.30 12.81
CA ARG A 67 -7.48 3.00 12.19
C ARG A 67 -7.19 4.45 11.83
N LEU A 68 -6.28 5.13 12.53
CA LEU A 68 -5.83 6.49 12.20
C LEU A 68 -4.69 6.49 11.16
N GLY A 69 -3.81 5.48 11.17
CA GLY A 69 -2.70 5.39 10.22
C GLY A 69 -3.15 5.26 8.77
N ILE A 70 -4.19 4.45 8.51
CA ILE A 70 -4.75 4.27 7.16
C ILE A 70 -5.19 5.60 6.51
N PRO A 71 -6.07 6.41 7.12
CA PRO A 71 -6.49 7.68 6.53
C PRO A 71 -5.34 8.69 6.41
N ILE A 72 -4.36 8.70 7.32
CA ILE A 72 -3.15 9.53 7.17
C ILE A 72 -2.38 9.15 5.92
N GLY A 73 -2.19 7.85 5.67
CA GLY A 73 -1.56 7.34 4.46
C GLY A 73 -2.34 7.71 3.18
N ILE A 74 -3.67 7.65 3.22
CA ILE A 74 -4.52 8.06 2.10
C ILE A 74 -4.35 9.56 1.81
N VAL A 75 -4.37 10.42 2.82
CA VAL A 75 -4.15 11.86 2.64
C VAL A 75 -2.76 12.13 2.05
N ALA A 76 -1.72 11.47 2.56
CA ALA A 76 -0.36 11.58 2.00
C ALA A 76 -0.31 11.13 0.52
N SER A 77 -0.96 10.01 0.18
CA SER A 77 -1.06 9.53 -1.20
C SER A 77 -1.78 10.53 -2.11
N GLN A 78 -2.83 11.17 -1.61
CA GLN A 78 -3.60 12.16 -2.36
C GLN A 78 -2.75 13.42 -2.64
N LEU A 79 -1.96 13.86 -1.67
CA LEU A 79 -1.03 14.98 -1.82
C LEU A 79 0.02 14.71 -2.91
N LEU A 80 0.54 13.49 -2.97
CA LEU A 80 1.52 13.09 -4.00
C LEU A 80 0.91 12.96 -5.40
N THR A 81 -0.39 12.64 -5.48
CA THR A 81 -1.11 12.42 -6.74
C THR A 81 -1.70 13.72 -7.30
N THR A 82 -1.75 14.79 -6.50
CA THR A 82 -2.30 16.08 -6.94
C THR A 82 -1.28 16.86 -7.77
N PRO A 83 -1.61 17.25 -9.03
CA PRO A 83 -0.68 17.94 -9.93
C PRO A 83 -0.17 19.28 -9.42
N GLU A 84 -0.96 19.96 -8.58
CA GLU A 84 -0.62 21.28 -8.04
C GLU A 84 0.46 21.23 -6.95
N VAL A 85 0.62 20.08 -6.28
CA VAL A 85 1.46 19.93 -5.10
C VAL A 85 2.76 19.18 -5.42
N SER A 86 2.75 18.29 -6.42
CA SER A 86 3.89 17.43 -6.73
C SER A 86 4.17 17.38 -8.23
N PRO A 87 5.43 17.64 -8.67
CA PRO A 87 5.81 17.51 -10.08
C PRO A 87 5.77 16.04 -10.58
N LEU A 88 5.71 15.05 -9.67
CA LEU A 88 5.63 13.62 -10.01
C LEU A 88 4.26 13.22 -10.58
N ALA A 89 3.22 14.04 -10.41
CA ALA A 89 1.88 13.78 -10.93
C ALA A 89 1.69 14.18 -12.41
N THR A 90 2.77 14.52 -13.12
CA THR A 90 2.76 14.85 -14.56
C THR A 90 2.48 13.61 -15.42
N VAL A 91 1.91 13.79 -16.63
CA VAL A 91 1.55 12.73 -17.60
C VAL A 91 2.71 11.78 -17.94
N GLN A 92 3.95 12.22 -17.77
CA GLN A 92 5.16 11.42 -18.01
C GLN A 92 5.71 10.72 -16.76
N LEU A 93 5.34 11.17 -15.54
CA LEU A 93 5.94 10.69 -14.29
C LEU A 93 4.98 9.91 -13.37
N TRP A 94 3.67 9.88 -13.66
CA TRP A 94 2.68 9.23 -12.78
C TRP A 94 2.96 7.74 -12.52
N GLN A 95 3.60 7.03 -13.47
CA GLN A 95 3.98 5.62 -13.30
C GLN A 95 4.98 5.42 -12.16
N TYR A 96 5.86 6.40 -11.88
CA TYR A 96 6.83 6.32 -10.79
C TYR A 96 6.18 6.36 -9.40
N ILE A 97 4.95 6.86 -9.28
CA ILE A 97 4.22 6.84 -8.01
C ILE A 97 3.98 5.39 -7.54
N PHE A 98 3.86 4.43 -8.48
CA PHE A 98 3.70 3.01 -8.15
C PHE A 98 4.98 2.32 -7.68
N LEU A 99 6.14 2.97 -7.77
CA LEU A 99 7.39 2.48 -7.15
C LEU A 99 7.45 2.80 -5.66
N LEU A 100 6.68 3.76 -5.17
CA LEU A 100 6.70 4.16 -3.77
C LEU A 100 6.41 2.97 -2.81
N PRO A 101 5.41 2.10 -3.07
CA PRO A 101 5.20 0.88 -2.29
C PRO A 101 6.40 -0.07 -2.24
N ILE A 102 7.23 -0.12 -3.29
CA ILE A 102 8.44 -0.97 -3.33
C ILE A 102 9.50 -0.43 -2.38
N CYS A 103 9.64 0.88 -2.24
CA CYS A 103 10.64 1.50 -1.36
C CYS A 103 10.34 1.27 0.13
N PHE A 104 9.06 1.08 0.48
CA PHE A 104 8.60 0.89 1.86
C PHE A 104 8.33 -0.57 2.26
N SER A 105 8.43 -1.51 1.31
CA SER A 105 8.20 -2.95 1.53
C SER A 105 9.50 -3.69 1.76
#